data_AF-A0A495XC07-F1
#
_entry.id   AF-A0A495XC07-F1
#
_cell.length_a   1.000
_cell.length_b   1.000
_cell.length_c   1.000
_cell.angle_alpha   90.00
_cell.angle_beta   90.00
_cell.angle_gamma   90.00
#
_symmetry.space_group_name_H-M   'P 1'
#
loop_
_entity.id
_entity.type
_entity.pdbx_description
1 polymer ?
#
loop_
_entity_poly.entity_id
_entity_poly.type
_entity_poly.pdbx_seq_one_letter_code
_entity_poly.pdbx_strand_id
1 'polypeptide(L)'
;MSGYQVVADELRGHADRLRGVEDQLNQAVDAARQVSLSGSAYGKTCSMLPPMMVFIANAGVASLTEVAGSVAETIAGVRRTAADYDAVEQSNARPFAGGA
;
A
#
# COMPACT_ATOMS: atom_id res chain seq x y z
N MET A 1 -5.70 5.01 33.44
CA MET A 1 -6.12 5.78 32.25
C MET A 1 -5.11 5.48 31.15
N SER A 2 -5.45 4.68 30.13
CA SER A 2 -4.54 4.28 29.03
C SER A 2 -5.24 4.26 27.66
N GLY A 3 -6.38 4.95 27.51
CA GLY A 3 -7.26 4.79 26.34
C GLY A 3 -6.63 5.22 25.01
N TYR A 4 -5.92 6.36 24.97
CA TYR A 4 -5.38 6.91 23.71
C TYR A 4 -4.14 6.17 23.19
N GLN A 5 -3.24 5.69 24.07
CA GLN A 5 -2.08 4.90 23.66
C GLN A 5 -2.49 3.57 22.99
N VAL A 6 -3.49 2.88 23.53
CA VAL A 6 -3.99 1.62 22.94
C VAL A 6 -4.49 1.87 21.51
N VAL A 7 -5.21 2.96 21.29
CA VAL A 7 -5.71 3.33 19.95
C VAL A 7 -4.55 3.67 19.00
N ALA A 8 -3.54 4.42 19.45
CA ALA A 8 -2.37 4.74 18.63
C ALA A 8 -1.58 3.49 18.22
N ASP A 9 -1.42 2.53 19.14
CA ASP A 9 -0.75 1.26 18.87
C ASP A 9 -1.55 0.37 17.92
N GLU A 10 -2.88 0.33 18.05
CA GLU A 10 -3.74 -0.38 17.11
C GLU A 10 -3.66 0.20 15.69
N LEU A 11 -3.58 1.53 15.56
CA LEU A 11 -3.39 2.20 14.26
C LEU A 11 -2.03 1.84 13.64
N ARG A 12 -0.95 1.81 14.43
CA ARG A 12 0.37 1.34 13.96
C ARG A 12 0.30 -0.11 13.48
N GLY A 13 -0.32 -0.97 14.28
CA GLY A 13 -0.52 -2.38 13.91
C GLY A 13 -1.39 -2.56 12.67
N HIS A 14 -2.34 -1.65 12.41
CA HIS A 14 -3.09 -1.65 11.17
C HIS A 14 -2.24 -1.21 9.97
N ALA A 15 -1.43 -0.15 10.12
CA ALA A 15 -0.50 0.30 9.08
C ALA A 15 0.51 -0.80 8.70
N ASP A 16 0.96 -1.60 9.66
CA ASP A 16 1.88 -2.72 9.39
C ASP A 16 1.18 -3.87 8.66
N ARG A 17 -0.09 -4.14 8.96
CA ARG A 17 -0.91 -5.09 8.18
C ARG A 17 -1.10 -4.61 6.73
N LEU A 18 -1.37 -3.31 6.54
CA LEU A 18 -1.50 -2.72 5.21
C LEU A 18 -0.18 -2.79 4.42
N ARG A 19 0.96 -2.64 5.08
CA ARG A 19 2.28 -2.84 4.43
C ARG A 19 2.44 -4.25 3.88
N GLY A 20 1.94 -5.28 4.59
CA GLY A 20 1.92 -6.63 4.04
C GLY A 20 1.08 -6.77 2.76
N VAL A 21 0.00 -5.99 2.63
CA VAL A 21 -0.81 -5.93 1.40
C VAL A 21 -0.07 -5.17 0.29
N GLU A 22 0.58 -4.04 0.62
CA GLU A 22 1.43 -3.28 -0.29
C GLU A 22 2.55 -4.16 -0.89
N ASP A 23 3.21 -4.96 -0.05
CA ASP A 23 4.27 -5.88 -0.48
C ASP A 23 3.74 -6.94 -1.47
N GLN A 24 2.54 -7.48 -1.22
CA GLN A 24 1.89 -8.43 -2.14
C GLN A 24 1.53 -7.79 -3.48
N LEU A 25 1.06 -6.54 -3.47
CA LEU A 25 0.75 -5.79 -4.69
C LEU A 25 2.02 -5.50 -5.50
N ASN A 26 3.11 -5.10 -4.84
CA ASN A 26 4.40 -4.90 -5.49
C ASN A 26 4.94 -6.21 -6.09
N GLN A 27 4.83 -7.33 -5.38
CA GLN A 27 5.19 -8.63 -5.92
C GLN A 27 4.35 -9.01 -7.15
N ALA A 28 3.06 -8.69 -7.15
CA ALA A 28 2.19 -8.92 -8.31
C ALA A 28 2.59 -8.04 -9.52
N VAL A 29 2.95 -6.77 -9.29
CA VAL A 29 3.48 -5.86 -10.33
C VAL A 29 4.76 -6.43 -10.94
N ASP A 30 5.70 -6.88 -10.11
CA ASP A 30 6.96 -7.44 -10.57
C ASP A 30 6.75 -8.72 -11.38
N ALA A 31 5.87 -9.61 -10.92
CA ALA A 31 5.50 -10.81 -11.65
C ALA A 31 4.85 -10.47 -13.01
N ALA A 32 3.93 -9.50 -13.04
CA ALA A 32 3.25 -9.08 -14.26
C ALA A 32 4.23 -8.48 -15.29
N ARG A 33 5.24 -7.74 -14.85
CA ARG A 33 6.30 -7.18 -15.72
C ARG A 33 7.21 -8.25 -16.32
N GLN A 34 7.35 -9.41 -15.68
CA GLN A 34 8.14 -10.53 -16.19
C GLN A 34 7.42 -11.33 -17.28
N VAL A 35 6.10 -11.19 -17.42
CA VAL A 35 5.33 -11.89 -18.46
C VAL A 35 5.63 -11.28 -19.83
N SER A 36 6.45 -11.98 -20.61
CA SER A 36 6.69 -11.64 -22.01
C SER A 36 5.62 -12.26 -22.91
N LEU A 37 4.77 -11.42 -23.50
CA LEU A 37 3.86 -11.80 -24.57
C LEU A 37 4.61 -11.82 -25.91
N SER A 38 5.55 -12.74 -26.08
CA SER A 38 6.30 -12.85 -27.34
C SER A 38 5.37 -13.32 -28.46
N GLY A 39 5.33 -12.61 -29.59
CA GLY A 39 4.46 -12.93 -30.72
C GLY A 39 4.68 -14.33 -31.31
N SER A 40 5.83 -14.95 -31.03
CA SER A 40 6.16 -16.34 -31.36
C SER A 40 5.27 -17.38 -30.64
N ALA A 41 4.71 -17.07 -29.47
CA ALA A 41 3.84 -17.98 -28.72
C ALA A 41 2.44 -18.15 -29.36
N TYR A 42 1.99 -17.15 -30.14
CA TYR A 42 0.64 -17.13 -30.72
C TYR A 42 0.57 -17.74 -32.13
N GLY A 43 1.70 -18.17 -32.71
CA GLY A 43 1.75 -18.73 -34.06
C GLY A 43 1.44 -17.73 -35.18
N LYS A 44 1.77 -18.08 -36.43
CA LYS A 44 1.62 -17.17 -37.59
C LYS A 44 0.17 -16.76 -37.89
N THR A 45 -0.81 -17.58 -37.50
CA THR A 45 -2.24 -17.34 -37.76
C THR A 45 -2.88 -16.34 -36.82
N CYS A 46 -2.35 -16.15 -35.61
CA CYS A 46 -2.90 -15.21 -34.62
C CYS A 46 -2.02 -13.97 -34.42
N SER A 47 -1.27 -13.54 -35.45
CA SER A 47 -0.32 -12.43 -35.38
C SER A 47 -0.93 -11.06 -35.02
N MET A 48 -2.25 -10.90 -35.12
CA MET A 48 -2.98 -9.67 -34.75
C MET A 48 -3.31 -9.55 -33.24
N LEU A 49 -3.27 -10.65 -32.50
CA LEU A 49 -3.63 -10.71 -31.07
C LEU A 49 -2.56 -10.15 -30.12
N PRO A 50 -1.24 -10.35 -30.34
CA PRO A 50 -0.20 -9.87 -29.42
C PRO A 50 -0.27 -8.38 -29.09
N PRO A 51 -0.50 -7.45 -30.05
CA PRO A 51 -0.60 -6.02 -29.74
C PRO A 51 -1.75 -5.68 -28.77
N MET A 52 -2.93 -6.29 -28.94
CA MET A 52 -4.07 -6.10 -28.03
C MET A 52 -3.78 -6.66 -26.64
N MET A 53 -3.15 -7.84 -26.56
CA MET A 53 -2.79 -8.43 -25.27
C MET A 53 -1.75 -7.59 -24.53
N VAL A 54 -0.75 -7.06 -25.23
CA VAL A 54 0.26 -6.15 -24.63
C VAL A 54 -0.41 -4.88 -24.11
N PHE A 55 -1.39 -4.32 -24.83
CA PHE A 55 -2.14 -3.16 -24.35
C PHE A 55 -2.88 -3.46 -23.03
N ILE A 56 -3.63 -4.56 -22.98
CA ILE A 56 -4.38 -4.98 -21.78
C ILE A 56 -3.42 -5.29 -20.63
N ALA A 57 -2.31 -5.98 -20.90
CA ALA A 57 -1.30 -6.30 -19.89
C ALA A 57 -0.69 -5.02 -19.29
N ASN A 58 -0.33 -4.05 -20.12
CA ASN A 58 0.20 -2.77 -19.66
C ASN A 58 -0.82 -1.99 -18.82
N ALA A 59 -2.10 -1.98 -19.21
CA ALA A 59 -3.16 -1.38 -18.42
C ALA A 59 -3.29 -2.06 -17.05
N GLY A 60 -3.22 -3.39 -17.00
CA GLY A 60 -3.22 -4.15 -15.75
C GLY A 60 -2.03 -3.82 -14.84
N VAL A 61 -0.81 -3.74 -15.39
CA VAL A 61 0.37 -3.32 -14.63
C VAL A 61 0.20 -1.90 -14.07
N ALA A 62 -0.33 -0.98 -14.87
CA ALA A 62 -0.59 0.40 -14.44
C ALA A 62 -1.59 0.45 -13.27
N SER A 63 -2.72 -0.26 -13.39
CA SER A 63 -3.73 -0.32 -12.32
C SER A 63 -3.19 -0.95 -11.03
N LEU A 64 -2.42 -2.04 -11.11
CA LEU A 64 -1.80 -2.63 -9.93
C LEU A 64 -0.81 -1.68 -9.25
N THR A 65 -0.03 -0.93 -10.05
CA THR A 65 0.91 0.07 -9.55
C THR A 65 0.18 1.22 -8.84
N GLU A 66 -0.93 1.70 -9.41
CA GLU A 66 -1.77 2.74 -8.81
C GLU A 66 -2.37 2.29 -7.47
N VAL A 67 -2.90 1.06 -7.41
CA VAL A 67 -3.46 0.49 -6.18
C VAL A 67 -2.38 0.35 -5.10
N ALA A 68 -1.17 -0.11 -5.45
CA ALA A 68 -0.05 -0.16 -4.50
C ALA A 68 0.29 1.23 -3.94
N GLY A 69 0.33 2.26 -4.80
CA GLY A 69 0.51 3.65 -4.38
C GLY A 69 -0.57 4.17 -3.44
N SER A 70 -1.84 3.88 -3.73
CA SER A 70 -2.97 4.27 -2.88
C SER A 70 -2.93 3.61 -1.50
N VAL A 71 -2.50 2.33 -1.43
CA VAL A 71 -2.27 1.64 -0.15
C VAL A 71 -1.12 2.29 0.61
N ALA A 72 -0.02 2.66 -0.06
CA ALA A 72 1.11 3.36 0.54
C ALA A 72 0.70 4.71 1.15
N GLU A 73 -0.13 5.49 0.44
CA GLU A 73 -0.71 6.74 0.95
C GLU A 73 -1.58 6.51 2.18
N THR A 74 -2.39 5.45 2.16
CA THR A 74 -3.25 5.07 3.30
C THR A 74 -2.40 4.71 4.52
N ILE A 75 -1.33 3.93 4.35
CA ILE A 75 -0.36 3.60 5.42
C ILE A 75 0.23 4.87 6.02
N ALA A 76 0.66 5.82 5.17
CA ALA A 76 1.21 7.08 5.62
C ALA A 76 0.18 7.92 6.41
N GLY A 77 -1.07 7.95 5.95
CA GLY A 77 -2.18 8.61 6.64
C GLY A 77 -2.43 8.03 8.02
N VAL A 78 -2.57 6.70 8.13
CA VAL A 78 -2.81 6.01 9.41
C VAL A 78 -1.67 6.26 10.40
N ARG A 79 -0.42 6.23 9.94
CA ARG A 79 0.75 6.52 10.80
C ARG A 79 0.77 7.96 11.28
N ARG A 80 0.39 8.91 10.42
CA ARG A 80 0.25 10.32 10.82
C ARG A 80 -0.81 10.48 11.89
N THR A 81 -1.98 9.87 11.72
CA THR A 81 -3.05 9.91 12.72
C THR A 81 -2.61 9.34 14.07
N ALA A 82 -1.87 8.22 14.08
CA ALA A 82 -1.31 7.67 15.32
C ALA A 82 -0.33 8.64 16.00
N ALA A 83 0.51 9.32 15.23
CA ALA A 83 1.44 10.32 15.76
C ALA A 83 0.71 11.56 16.30
N ASP A 84 -0.37 11.99 15.65
CA ASP A 84 -1.19 13.11 16.10
C ASP A 84 -1.87 12.79 17.45
N TYR A 85 -2.37 11.56 17.63
CA TYR A 85 -2.93 11.13 18.92
C TYR A 85 -1.90 11.18 20.04
N ASP A 86 -0.68 10.66 19.80
CA ASP A 86 0.39 10.72 20.80
C ASP A 86 0.80 12.15 21.15
N ALA A 87 0.83 13.05 20.16
CA ALA A 87 1.16 14.45 20.38
C ALA A 87 0.11 15.15 21.25
N VAL A 88 -1.17 14.91 20.98
CA VAL A 88 -2.28 15.44 21.78
C VAL A 88 -2.24 14.88 23.20
N GLU A 89 -2.02 13.58 23.37
CA GLU A 89 -1.91 12.96 24.70
C GLU A 89 -0.74 13.54 25.49
N GLN A 90 0.45 13.65 24.89
CA GLN A 90 1.60 14.28 25.55
C GLN A 90 1.35 15.73 25.93
N SER A 91 0.69 16.50 25.06
CA SER A 91 0.30 17.88 25.35
C SER A 91 -0.64 17.96 26.55
N ASN A 92 -1.61 17.04 26.62
CA ASN A 92 -2.58 16.98 27.71
C ASN A 92 -1.97 16.48 29.01
N ALA A 93 -1.00 15.56 28.96
CA ALA A 93 -0.35 14.99 30.15
C ALA A 93 0.68 15.93 30.79
N ARG A 94 1.34 16.80 30.01
CA ARG A 94 2.40 17.72 30.47
C ARG A 94 2.01 18.59 31.68
N PRO A 95 0.83 19.26 31.71
CA PRO A 95 0.40 20.04 32.87
C PRO A 95 0.23 19.21 34.16
N PHE A 96 -0.13 17.92 34.02
CA PHE A 96 -0.35 17.03 35.17
C PHE A 96 0.94 16.36 35.66
N ALA A 97 1.98 16.30 34.83
CA ALA A 97 3.27 15.71 35.20
C ALA A 97 4.14 16.62 36.10
N GLY A 98 3.80 17.92 36.23
CA GLY A 98 4.53 18.90 37.04
C GLY A 98 3.95 19.18 38.42
N GLY A 99 2.89 18.47 38.82
CA GLY A 99 2.23 18.62 40.13
C GLY A 99 2.63 17.51 41.09
N ALA A 100 3.84 17.56 41.64
CA ALA A 100 4.30 16.77 42.79
C ALA A 100 5.31 17.57 43.60
#